data_AF-A0A1H1TGY7-F1
#
_entry.id   AF-A0A1H1TGY7-F1
#
_cell.length_a   1.000
_cell.length_b   1.000
_cell.length_c   1.000
_cell.angle_alpha   90.00
_cell.angle_beta   90.00
_cell.angle_gamma   90.00
#
_symmetry.space_group_name_H-M   'P 1'
#
loop_
_entity.id
_entity.type
_entity.pdbx_description
1 polymer ?
#
loop_
_entity_poly.entity_id
_entity_poly.type
_entity_poly.pdbx_seq_one_letter_code
_entity_poly.pdbx_strand_id
1 'polypeptide(L)'
;MKRIFIQVLAVLVISNISIAQNDEFSEELFEGYSEFKEKEITKRRIKHKDVISLLEKLMSDEDIKFQKVGESIKGRSLNLISLGTGKTDVFLWSQMHGDESTATMAIFDILNFFKSDEFEDEKRIMLKELKIHFLPMLNPDGAEKFTRRNALGIDVNRDALRLQSPEAKTLKRIRDSLDADFGFNLHDQSKYYNAERTEKPATISFLAPAYNYEKEINEVRGNAMKIIVGMNKVLQKYAPGQVGRYNDDFEPRAFGDNIQKWGTSTILIESGGYPNDPEKQEIRKLNFVSILAALNAIATESYKNEEISEYENIPNNDRMLFDLKLTGLHYEMDGEDFVLDIGINRSETDLEGNSDFYYSGRIADQGDLSTSYGYEEVDASGLKLEMGEIYPETINSKRELDDLDPVNLLKEGYAYLHVSSEMMDKKHSNYPLNMVSEDFTLEKDLQPGTGANFFLYKDGEVKYAIINGFLSNLEEPHEDIKNTIIYN
;
A
#
# COMPACT_ATOMS: atom_id res chain seq x y z
N MET A 1 14.47 -8.94 -53.28
CA MET A 1 13.11 -9.13 -52.72
C MET A 1 12.98 -10.39 -51.85
N LYS A 2 13.36 -11.61 -52.29
CA LYS A 2 13.22 -12.83 -51.46
C LYS A 2 14.05 -12.85 -50.14
N ARG A 3 15.25 -12.24 -50.10
CA ARG A 3 16.07 -12.17 -48.86
C ARG A 3 15.53 -11.21 -47.79
N ILE A 4 14.89 -10.11 -48.21
CA ILE A 4 14.28 -9.14 -47.28
C ILE A 4 13.00 -9.72 -46.68
N PHE A 5 12.23 -10.49 -47.46
CA PHE A 5 11.00 -11.14 -46.99
C PHE A 5 11.26 -12.23 -45.92
N ILE A 6 12.37 -12.98 -46.03
CA ILE A 6 12.76 -14.00 -45.04
C ILE A 6 13.24 -13.35 -43.73
N GLN A 7 13.94 -12.21 -43.80
CA GLN A 7 14.36 -11.48 -42.59
C GLN A 7 13.18 -10.85 -41.85
N VAL A 8 12.21 -10.28 -42.58
CA VAL A 8 10.98 -9.73 -41.97
C VAL A 8 10.12 -10.82 -41.34
N LEU A 9 9.99 -12.00 -41.98
CA LEU A 9 9.24 -13.13 -41.43
C LEU A 9 9.93 -13.74 -40.19
N ALA A 10 11.27 -13.81 -40.18
CA ALA A 10 12.02 -14.30 -39.02
C ALA A 10 11.92 -13.34 -37.82
N VAL A 11 11.97 -12.03 -38.05
CA VAL A 11 11.79 -11.03 -36.97
C VAL A 11 10.38 -11.08 -36.40
N LEU A 12 9.35 -11.24 -37.24
CA LEU A 12 7.95 -11.38 -36.79
C LEU A 12 7.69 -12.67 -36.02
N VAL A 13 8.35 -13.78 -36.35
CA VAL A 13 8.18 -15.04 -35.61
C VAL A 13 8.91 -14.99 -34.26
N ILE A 14 10.11 -14.40 -34.21
CA ILE A 14 10.87 -14.25 -32.97
C ILE A 14 10.16 -13.31 -31.99
N SER A 15 9.61 -12.18 -32.46
CA SER A 15 8.89 -11.23 -31.60
C SER A 15 7.62 -11.82 -30.98
N ASN A 16 6.87 -12.65 -31.72
CA ASN A 16 5.66 -13.29 -31.20
C ASN A 16 5.95 -14.39 -30.17
N ILE A 17 7.07 -15.11 -30.30
CA ILE A 17 7.48 -16.14 -29.34
C ILE A 17 7.91 -15.50 -28.02
N SER A 18 8.67 -14.39 -28.05
CA SER A 18 9.11 -13.71 -26.83
C SER A 18 7.97 -13.06 -26.03
N ILE A 19 6.93 -12.55 -26.71
CA ILE A 19 5.74 -12.00 -26.04
C ILE A 19 4.94 -13.14 -25.38
N ALA A 20 4.71 -14.24 -26.10
CA ALA A 20 3.97 -15.39 -25.57
C ALA A 20 4.66 -16.03 -24.35
N GLN A 21 6.00 -16.13 -24.36
CA GLN A 21 6.77 -16.67 -23.23
C GLN A 21 6.75 -15.76 -21.99
N ASN A 22 6.83 -14.43 -22.17
CA ASN A 22 6.70 -13.50 -21.04
C ASN A 22 5.30 -13.54 -20.42
N ASP A 23 4.28 -13.70 -21.26
CA ASP A 23 2.89 -13.82 -20.80
C ASP A 23 2.69 -15.10 -19.96
N GLU A 24 3.16 -16.25 -20.46
CA GLU A 24 3.12 -17.56 -19.78
C GLU A 24 3.85 -17.53 -18.44
N PHE A 25 5.09 -17.02 -18.40
CA PHE A 25 5.88 -16.88 -17.17
C PHE A 25 5.14 -16.09 -16.08
N SER A 26 4.54 -14.95 -16.45
CA SER A 26 3.83 -14.10 -15.49
C SER A 26 2.54 -14.72 -14.95
N GLU A 27 1.90 -15.60 -15.74
CA GLU A 27 0.69 -16.33 -15.38
C GLU A 27 1.00 -17.45 -14.39
N GLU A 28 1.99 -18.28 -14.71
CA GLU A 28 2.44 -19.36 -13.82
C GLU A 28 2.96 -18.80 -12.47
N LEU A 29 3.67 -17.67 -12.47
CA LEU A 29 4.08 -17.00 -11.23
C LEU A 29 2.89 -16.56 -10.38
N PHE A 30 1.86 -16.01 -11.00
CA PHE A 30 0.69 -15.51 -10.27
C PHE A 30 -0.14 -16.66 -9.70
N GLU A 31 -0.34 -17.74 -10.45
CA GLU A 31 -1.07 -18.92 -10.00
C GLU A 31 -0.28 -19.72 -8.94
N GLY A 32 1.03 -19.87 -9.13
CA GLY A 32 1.93 -20.60 -8.24
C GLY A 32 2.46 -19.82 -7.03
N TYR A 33 2.05 -18.57 -6.83
CA TYR A 33 2.59 -17.67 -5.79
C TYR A 33 2.66 -18.28 -4.37
N SER A 34 1.71 -19.15 -4.01
CA SER A 34 1.67 -19.78 -2.69
C SER A 34 2.92 -20.60 -2.36
N GLU A 35 3.62 -21.11 -3.36
CA GLU A 35 4.85 -21.89 -3.18
C GLU A 35 6.05 -21.02 -2.77
N PHE A 36 6.04 -19.75 -3.17
CA PHE A 36 7.14 -18.82 -2.92
C PHE A 36 6.89 -17.90 -1.73
N LYS A 37 5.62 -17.76 -1.31
CA LYS A 37 5.23 -16.87 -0.21
C LYS A 37 5.95 -17.24 1.10
N GLU A 38 6.69 -16.29 1.67
CA GLU A 38 7.25 -16.41 3.01
C GLU A 38 6.11 -16.44 4.05
N LYS A 39 5.95 -17.59 4.70
CA LYS A 39 4.81 -17.94 5.56
C LYS A 39 4.85 -17.26 6.91
N GLU A 40 6.03 -16.86 7.38
CA GLU A 40 6.17 -16.16 8.67
C GLU A 40 5.72 -14.69 8.60
N ILE A 41 5.75 -14.11 7.40
CA ILE A 41 5.26 -12.75 7.17
C ILE A 41 3.74 -12.82 6.98
N THR A 42 3.00 -12.61 8.05
CA THR A 42 1.52 -12.56 8.06
C THR A 42 0.96 -11.15 8.23
N LYS A 43 1.77 -10.22 8.77
CA LYS A 43 1.41 -8.82 8.98
C LYS A 43 2.39 -7.89 8.27
N ARG A 44 1.92 -6.72 7.84
CA ARG A 44 2.76 -5.71 7.19
C ARG A 44 3.69 -4.97 8.15
N ARG A 45 3.39 -4.93 9.45
CA ARG A 45 4.20 -4.22 10.46
C ARG A 45 5.46 -5.00 10.87
N ILE A 46 6.26 -5.42 9.89
CA ILE A 46 7.50 -6.17 10.10
C ILE A 46 8.57 -5.30 10.77
N LYS A 47 9.33 -5.91 11.68
CA LYS A 47 10.38 -5.27 12.48
C LYS A 47 11.75 -5.70 11.98
N HIS A 48 12.80 -5.00 12.44
CA HIS A 48 14.16 -5.31 12.02
C HIS A 48 14.56 -6.74 12.38
N LYS A 49 14.18 -7.19 13.59
CA LYS A 49 14.45 -8.57 14.03
C LYS A 49 13.82 -9.62 13.12
N ASP A 50 12.66 -9.34 12.53
CA ASP A 50 11.94 -10.29 11.66
C ASP A 50 12.72 -10.43 10.34
N VAL A 51 13.14 -9.29 9.77
CA VAL A 51 14.04 -9.25 8.60
C VAL A 51 15.33 -10.00 8.88
N ILE A 52 16.01 -9.76 10.00
CA ILE A 52 17.26 -10.47 10.33
C ILE A 52 17.03 -11.98 10.44
N SER A 53 15.96 -12.42 11.11
CA SER A 53 15.65 -13.85 11.24
C SER A 53 15.43 -14.52 9.88
N LEU A 54 14.77 -13.83 8.94
CA LEU A 54 14.60 -14.34 7.58
C LEU A 54 15.92 -14.38 6.82
N LEU A 55 16.78 -13.36 6.95
CA LEU A 55 18.11 -13.39 6.32
C LEU A 55 18.98 -14.53 6.84
N GLU A 56 18.98 -14.80 8.15
CA GLU A 56 19.75 -15.89 8.75
C GLU A 56 19.37 -17.26 8.18
N LYS A 57 18.11 -17.48 7.82
CA LYS A 57 17.65 -18.73 7.15
C LYS A 57 18.13 -18.85 5.71
N LEU A 58 18.44 -17.73 5.07
CA LEU A 58 18.94 -17.69 3.71
C LEU A 58 20.47 -17.75 3.65
N MET A 59 21.18 -17.51 4.76
CA MET A 59 22.65 -17.51 4.82
C MET A 59 23.31 -18.87 4.53
N SER A 60 22.56 -19.97 4.60
CA SER A 60 23.10 -21.30 4.26
C SER A 60 23.22 -21.54 2.75
N ASP A 61 22.70 -20.63 1.93
CA ASP A 61 22.72 -20.71 0.48
C ASP A 61 24.00 -20.08 -0.08
N GLU A 62 24.83 -20.88 -0.77
CA GLU A 62 26.13 -20.43 -1.29
C GLU A 62 25.99 -19.47 -2.47
N ASP A 63 24.84 -19.49 -3.16
CA ASP A 63 24.56 -18.64 -4.31
C ASP A 63 24.08 -17.23 -3.91
N ILE A 64 23.76 -17.04 -2.62
CA ILE A 64 23.30 -15.76 -2.06
C ILE A 64 24.38 -15.14 -1.18
N LYS A 65 24.85 -13.94 -1.57
CA LYS A 65 25.86 -13.18 -0.83
C LYS A 65 25.20 -12.17 0.09
N PHE A 66 25.56 -12.22 1.37
CA PHE A 66 25.10 -11.28 2.39
C PHE A 66 26.23 -10.35 2.80
N GLN A 67 25.94 -9.05 2.85
CA GLN A 67 26.88 -8.05 3.32
C GLN A 67 26.18 -7.04 4.24
N LYS A 68 26.65 -6.90 5.48
CA LYS A 68 26.31 -5.75 6.31
C LYS A 68 26.97 -4.51 5.70
N VAL A 69 26.16 -3.60 5.17
CA VAL A 69 26.61 -2.42 4.42
C VAL A 69 26.53 -1.15 5.25
N GLY A 70 25.86 -1.16 6.41
CA GLY A 70 25.81 -0.01 7.31
C GLY A 70 25.01 -0.31 8.58
N GLU A 71 24.72 0.76 9.32
CA GLU A 71 23.85 0.74 10.49
C GLU A 71 22.94 1.98 10.50
N SER A 72 21.76 1.85 11.10
CA SER A 72 20.86 2.96 11.39
C SER A 72 21.37 3.84 12.54
N ILE A 73 20.66 4.93 12.83
CA ILE A 73 20.94 5.80 13.99
C ILE A 73 20.94 5.03 15.32
N LYS A 74 20.08 4.01 15.46
CA LYS A 74 20.02 3.16 16.67
C LYS A 74 20.90 1.91 16.58
N GLY A 75 21.79 1.81 15.59
CA GLY A 75 22.74 0.70 15.46
C GLY A 75 22.16 -0.57 14.84
N ARG A 76 20.98 -0.52 14.22
CA ARG A 76 20.38 -1.68 13.54
C ARG A 76 21.07 -1.89 12.19
N SER A 77 21.43 -3.12 11.87
CA SER A 77 22.18 -3.44 10.65
C SER A 77 21.37 -3.17 9.38
N LEU A 78 22.04 -2.60 8.38
CA LEU A 78 21.59 -2.47 7.00
C LEU A 78 22.31 -3.55 6.19
N ASN A 79 21.58 -4.44 5.53
CA ASN A 79 22.15 -5.62 4.88
C ASN A 79 21.82 -5.63 3.39
N LEU A 80 22.85 -5.74 2.55
CA LEU A 80 22.75 -5.93 1.10
C LEU A 80 22.82 -7.43 0.79
N ILE A 81 21.91 -7.90 -0.03
CA ILE A 81 21.81 -9.28 -0.49
C ILE A 81 22.08 -9.28 -1.98
N SER A 82 22.93 -10.19 -2.47
CA SER A 82 23.29 -10.22 -3.89
C SER A 82 23.29 -11.64 -4.43
N LEU A 83 22.76 -11.84 -5.62
CA LEU A 83 22.80 -13.11 -6.34
C LEU A 83 22.96 -12.89 -7.84
N GLY A 84 23.36 -13.94 -8.55
CA GLY A 84 23.69 -13.88 -9.97
C GLY A 84 25.11 -13.42 -10.24
N THR A 85 25.52 -13.58 -11.49
CA THR A 85 26.89 -13.37 -11.97
C THR A 85 26.95 -12.55 -13.25
N GLY A 86 25.79 -12.09 -13.71
CA GLY A 86 25.68 -11.33 -14.94
C GLY A 86 26.33 -9.97 -14.90
N LYS A 87 26.42 -9.37 -16.09
CA LYS A 87 27.07 -8.08 -16.31
C LYS A 87 26.16 -6.88 -16.03
N THR A 88 24.84 -7.11 -15.96
CA THR A 88 23.85 -6.06 -15.74
C THR A 88 23.48 -6.01 -14.27
N ASP A 89 23.85 -4.93 -13.59
CA ASP A 89 23.58 -4.75 -12.18
C ASP A 89 22.16 -4.17 -12.00
N VAL A 90 21.35 -4.86 -11.19
CA VAL A 90 19.97 -4.42 -10.85
C VAL A 90 19.87 -4.22 -9.36
N PHE A 91 19.52 -3.01 -8.92
CA PHE A 91 19.46 -2.66 -7.50
C PHE A 91 18.05 -2.33 -7.03
N LEU A 92 17.54 -3.09 -6.06
CA LEU A 92 16.24 -2.91 -5.44
C LEU A 92 16.43 -2.49 -4.00
N TRP A 93 15.79 -1.39 -3.59
CA TRP A 93 15.77 -0.97 -2.18
C TRP A 93 14.35 -0.67 -1.73
N SER A 94 14.04 -1.08 -0.50
CA SER A 94 12.72 -0.89 0.09
C SER A 94 12.79 -0.27 1.48
N GLN A 95 11.64 0.21 1.92
CA GLN A 95 11.39 0.66 3.29
C GLN A 95 12.39 1.73 3.74
N MET A 96 12.67 2.69 2.85
CA MET A 96 13.36 3.93 3.21
C MET A 96 12.49 4.83 4.07
N HIS A 97 11.17 4.69 3.90
CA HIS A 97 10.17 5.05 4.89
C HIS A 97 9.81 3.80 5.70
N GLY A 98 9.78 3.91 7.02
CA GLY A 98 9.67 2.74 7.89
C GLY A 98 8.32 2.04 7.86
N ASP A 99 7.26 2.76 7.51
CA ASP A 99 5.87 2.31 7.38
C ASP A 99 5.52 1.67 6.02
N GLU A 100 6.49 1.59 5.10
CA GLU A 100 6.28 1.14 3.72
C GLU A 100 6.94 -0.22 3.48
N SER A 101 6.34 -1.27 4.02
CA SER A 101 6.93 -2.62 4.10
C SER A 101 6.48 -3.58 3.00
N THR A 102 5.51 -3.20 2.15
CA THR A 102 4.87 -4.12 1.19
C THR A 102 5.88 -4.82 0.29
N ALA A 103 6.77 -4.03 -0.31
CA ALA A 103 7.79 -4.57 -1.20
C ALA A 103 8.91 -5.29 -0.44
N THR A 104 9.19 -4.94 0.82
CA THR A 104 10.10 -5.73 1.67
C THR A 104 9.58 -7.15 1.84
N MET A 105 8.27 -7.31 2.07
CA MET A 105 7.65 -8.64 2.14
C MET A 105 7.78 -9.39 0.80
N ALA A 106 7.56 -8.70 -0.32
CA ALA A 106 7.70 -9.29 -1.65
C ALA A 106 9.15 -9.68 -1.99
N ILE A 107 10.16 -8.94 -1.51
CA ILE A 107 11.57 -9.30 -1.69
C ILE A 107 11.86 -10.69 -1.09
N PHE A 108 11.30 -11.02 0.07
CA PHE A 108 11.47 -12.35 0.66
C PHE A 108 10.78 -13.45 -0.17
N ASP A 109 9.64 -13.15 -0.78
CA ASP A 109 8.99 -14.07 -1.73
C ASP A 109 9.85 -14.29 -2.99
N ILE A 110 10.48 -13.23 -3.50
CA ILE A 110 11.39 -13.29 -4.65
C ILE A 110 12.64 -14.12 -4.30
N LEU A 111 13.20 -13.96 -3.10
CA LEU A 111 14.33 -14.77 -2.63
C LEU A 111 13.93 -16.24 -2.53
N ASN A 112 12.72 -16.55 -2.06
CA ASN A 112 12.19 -17.92 -2.05
C ASN A 112 11.97 -18.47 -3.47
N PHE A 113 11.52 -17.66 -4.42
CA PHE A 113 11.45 -18.04 -5.84
C PHE A 113 12.82 -18.47 -6.37
N PHE A 114 13.87 -17.69 -6.12
CA PHE A 114 15.21 -18.04 -6.58
C PHE A 114 15.75 -19.34 -5.95
N LYS A 115 15.30 -19.68 -4.74
CA LYS A 115 15.68 -20.90 -4.03
C LYS A 115 14.85 -22.14 -4.36
N SER A 116 13.69 -21.97 -4.97
CA SER A 116 12.81 -23.09 -5.32
C SER A 116 13.44 -24.00 -6.39
N ASP A 117 12.84 -25.15 -6.66
CA ASP A 117 13.21 -26.00 -7.80
C ASP A 117 12.43 -25.64 -9.09
N GLU A 118 11.46 -24.73 -9.00
CA GLU A 118 10.59 -24.30 -10.11
C GLU A 118 11.27 -23.23 -10.99
N PHE A 119 10.87 -23.08 -12.26
CA PHE A 119 11.37 -22.03 -13.18
C PHE A 119 12.89 -22.05 -13.39
N GLU A 120 13.50 -23.24 -13.51
CA GLU A 120 14.96 -23.40 -13.63
C GLU A 120 15.53 -22.64 -14.85
N ASP A 121 14.85 -22.65 -15.99
CA ASP A 121 15.32 -21.99 -17.20
C ASP A 121 15.29 -20.45 -17.10
N GLU A 122 14.21 -19.88 -16.59
CA GLU A 122 14.06 -18.44 -16.37
C GLU A 122 15.08 -17.95 -15.34
N LYS A 123 15.19 -18.64 -14.19
CA LYS A 123 16.19 -18.29 -13.17
C LYS A 123 17.61 -18.39 -13.71
N ARG A 124 17.93 -19.42 -14.49
CA ARG A 124 19.25 -19.58 -15.12
C ARG A 124 19.56 -18.42 -16.07
N ILE A 125 18.58 -17.97 -16.85
CA ILE A 125 18.74 -16.79 -17.73
C ILE A 125 18.95 -15.54 -16.88
N MET A 126 18.07 -15.28 -15.89
CA MET A 126 18.16 -14.12 -15.01
C MET A 126 19.51 -14.06 -14.29
N LEU A 127 19.94 -15.12 -13.63
CA LEU A 127 21.17 -15.13 -12.82
C LEU A 127 22.46 -15.13 -13.67
N LYS A 128 22.36 -15.49 -14.96
CA LYS A 128 23.47 -15.41 -15.91
C LYS A 128 23.62 -14.02 -16.52
N GLU A 129 22.53 -13.34 -16.80
CA GLU A 129 22.55 -12.01 -17.44
C GLU A 129 22.56 -10.87 -16.42
N LEU A 130 21.97 -11.09 -15.24
CA LEU A 130 21.84 -10.11 -14.16
C LEU A 130 22.73 -10.44 -12.96
N LYS A 131 23.09 -9.38 -12.25
CA LYS A 131 23.58 -9.41 -10.87
C LYS A 131 22.63 -8.56 -10.04
N ILE A 132 21.82 -9.23 -9.22
CA ILE A 132 20.66 -8.64 -8.56
C ILE A 132 21.00 -8.33 -7.11
N HIS A 133 20.70 -7.11 -6.69
CA HIS A 133 21.04 -6.56 -5.39
C HIS A 133 19.78 -6.10 -4.64
N PHE A 134 19.57 -6.60 -3.43
CA PHE A 134 18.45 -6.20 -2.57
C PHE A 134 18.94 -5.52 -1.29
N LEU A 135 18.37 -4.36 -0.98
CA LEU A 135 18.47 -3.69 0.32
C LEU A 135 17.06 -3.64 0.94
N PRO A 136 16.61 -4.70 1.63
CA PRO A 136 15.22 -4.89 2.00
C PRO A 136 14.71 -3.97 3.12
N MET A 137 15.59 -3.31 3.89
CA MET A 137 15.13 -2.42 4.95
C MET A 137 16.15 -1.30 5.17
N LEU A 138 15.96 -0.18 4.48
CA LEU A 138 16.85 0.97 4.59
C LEU A 138 16.64 1.78 5.87
N ASN A 139 15.40 1.88 6.38
CA ASN A 139 15.08 2.62 7.60
C ASN A 139 14.50 1.70 8.69
N PRO A 140 15.33 0.83 9.30
CA PRO A 140 14.87 -0.09 10.34
C PRO A 140 14.41 0.65 11.60
N ASP A 141 14.89 1.87 11.88
CA ASP A 141 14.45 2.64 13.04
C ASP A 141 13.02 3.19 12.88
N GLY A 142 12.66 3.58 11.66
CA GLY A 142 11.28 3.92 11.31
C GLY A 142 10.36 2.70 11.34
N ALA A 143 10.83 1.54 10.84
CA ALA A 143 10.07 0.29 10.83
C ALA A 143 9.61 -0.16 12.22
N GLU A 144 10.49 0.03 13.20
CA GLU A 144 10.22 -0.32 14.60
C GLU A 144 9.06 0.47 15.20
N LYS A 145 8.86 1.69 14.69
CA LYS A 145 7.77 2.59 15.07
C LYS A 145 6.68 2.69 14.02
N PHE A 146 6.74 1.89 12.96
CA PHE A 146 5.88 1.96 11.78
C PHE A 146 5.63 3.41 11.33
N THR A 147 6.71 4.14 11.08
CA THR A 147 6.66 5.56 10.70
C THR A 147 7.57 5.88 9.53
N ARG A 148 7.13 6.82 8.71
CA ARG A 148 7.86 7.34 7.55
C ARG A 148 9.29 7.78 7.84
N ARG A 149 9.52 8.44 8.97
CA ARG A 149 10.79 9.11 9.27
C ARG A 149 11.73 8.20 10.07
N ASN A 150 13.03 8.43 9.97
CA ASN A 150 14.01 7.69 10.77
C ASN A 150 14.02 8.16 12.25
N ALA A 151 14.95 7.65 13.06
CA ALA A 151 15.02 7.97 14.49
C ALA A 151 15.26 9.45 14.82
N LEU A 152 15.76 10.26 13.86
CA LEU A 152 15.97 11.70 14.01
C LEU A 152 14.78 12.53 13.48
N GLY A 153 13.73 11.89 12.96
CA GLY A 153 12.64 12.58 12.30
C GLY A 153 12.99 13.06 10.88
N ILE A 154 14.05 12.53 10.26
CA ILE A 154 14.41 12.84 8.87
C ILE A 154 13.62 11.92 7.94
N ASP A 155 13.06 12.51 6.89
CA ASP A 155 12.57 11.76 5.74
C ASP A 155 13.79 11.43 4.88
N VAL A 156 14.19 10.16 4.86
CA VAL A 156 15.39 9.70 4.15
C VAL A 156 15.28 10.00 2.65
N ASN A 157 14.07 9.96 2.09
CA ASN A 157 13.78 10.32 0.70
C ASN A 157 13.69 11.84 0.48
N ARG A 158 14.18 12.66 1.42
CA ARG A 158 14.42 14.10 1.24
C ARG A 158 15.85 14.50 1.65
N ASP A 159 16.74 13.53 1.74
CA ASP A 159 18.11 13.71 2.22
C ASP A 159 19.19 13.34 1.17
N ALA A 160 18.83 13.17 -0.10
CA ALA A 160 19.77 12.73 -1.15
C ALA A 160 20.89 13.75 -1.46
N LEU A 161 20.66 15.04 -1.20
CA LEU A 161 21.66 16.09 -1.43
C LEU A 161 22.62 16.29 -0.26
N ARG A 162 22.11 16.21 0.97
CA ARG A 162 22.89 16.54 2.18
C ARG A 162 23.42 15.30 2.88
N LEU A 163 22.79 14.14 2.67
CA LEU A 163 23.20 12.85 3.23
C LEU A 163 23.46 12.96 4.73
N GLN A 164 22.53 13.55 5.47
CA GLN A 164 22.68 13.76 6.91
C GLN A 164 22.54 12.45 7.69
N SER A 165 21.61 11.59 7.28
CA SER A 165 21.34 10.33 7.98
C SER A 165 22.33 9.23 7.58
N PRO A 166 22.66 8.29 8.51
CA PRO A 166 23.51 7.15 8.17
C PRO A 166 22.86 6.22 7.13
N GLU A 167 21.53 6.15 7.09
CA GLU A 167 20.77 5.44 6.07
C GLU A 167 21.00 6.09 4.69
N ALA A 168 20.82 7.40 4.55
CA ALA A 168 21.05 8.14 3.32
C ALA A 168 22.49 8.00 2.80
N LYS A 169 23.48 8.13 3.71
CA LYS A 169 24.91 7.91 3.36
C LYS A 169 25.17 6.49 2.87
N THR A 170 24.52 5.50 3.48
CA THR A 170 24.66 4.10 3.10
C THR A 170 24.07 3.83 1.73
N LEU A 171 22.85 4.31 1.46
CA LEU A 171 22.22 4.18 0.14
C LEU A 171 23.08 4.84 -0.95
N LYS A 172 23.58 6.05 -0.71
CA LYS A 172 24.48 6.73 -1.67
C LYS A 172 25.74 5.93 -1.95
N ARG A 173 26.41 5.41 -0.91
CA ARG A 173 27.63 4.60 -1.06
C ARG A 173 27.37 3.33 -1.86
N ILE A 174 26.24 2.65 -1.62
CA ILE A 174 25.85 1.45 -2.36
C ILE A 174 25.62 1.80 -3.82
N ARG A 175 24.81 2.83 -4.11
CA ARG A 175 24.60 3.31 -5.48
C ARG A 175 25.93 3.62 -6.18
N ASP A 176 26.85 4.32 -5.53
CA ASP A 176 28.14 4.68 -6.13
C ASP A 176 29.06 3.48 -6.35
N SER A 177 28.93 2.45 -5.50
CA SER A 177 29.73 1.24 -5.61
C SER A 177 29.19 0.27 -6.65
N LEU A 178 27.88 0.20 -6.81
CA LEU A 178 27.23 -0.71 -7.76
C LEU A 178 27.18 -0.10 -9.17
N ASP A 179 26.95 1.21 -9.26
CA ASP A 179 26.69 1.93 -10.52
C ASP A 179 25.68 1.18 -11.40
N ALA A 180 24.59 0.73 -10.76
CA ALA A 180 23.63 -0.19 -11.33
C ALA A 180 22.96 0.35 -12.60
N ASP A 181 22.73 -0.51 -13.58
CA ASP A 181 22.04 -0.20 -14.84
C ASP A 181 20.55 0.09 -14.58
N PHE A 182 19.95 -0.67 -13.67
CA PHE A 182 18.54 -0.59 -13.30
C PHE A 182 18.35 -0.47 -11.80
N GLY A 183 17.35 0.30 -11.38
CA GLY A 183 17.03 0.57 -9.99
C GLY A 183 15.53 0.39 -9.73
N PHE A 184 15.16 -0.19 -8.60
CA PHE A 184 13.77 -0.24 -8.14
C PHE A 184 13.65 0.49 -6.80
N ASN A 185 12.97 1.62 -6.83
CA ASN A 185 12.62 2.41 -5.65
C ASN A 185 11.26 1.95 -5.12
N LEU A 186 11.27 1.17 -4.03
CA LEU A 186 10.09 0.44 -3.59
C LEU A 186 9.43 1.14 -2.39
N HIS A 187 8.20 1.61 -2.58
CA HIS A 187 7.44 2.44 -1.66
C HIS A 187 5.99 1.95 -1.47
N ASP A 188 5.30 2.59 -0.53
CA ASP A 188 3.86 2.48 -0.35
C ASP A 188 3.21 3.89 -0.46
N GLN A 189 2.00 3.92 -1.00
CA GLN A 189 1.16 5.12 -1.00
C GLN A 189 -0.10 4.93 -0.14
N SER A 190 -0.83 6.02 0.07
CA SER A 190 -2.10 5.98 0.79
C SER A 190 -3.11 5.07 0.08
N LYS A 191 -3.88 4.29 0.85
CA LYS A 191 -5.00 3.50 0.30
C LYS A 191 -6.10 4.35 -0.35
N TYR A 192 -6.11 5.66 -0.14
CA TYR A 192 -7.11 6.57 -0.70
C TYR A 192 -6.79 7.06 -2.12
N TYR A 193 -5.73 6.56 -2.74
CA TYR A 193 -5.47 6.82 -4.16
C TYR A 193 -6.27 5.86 -5.05
N ASN A 194 -6.84 6.40 -6.12
CA ASN A 194 -7.52 5.69 -7.21
C ASN A 194 -6.81 5.96 -8.55
N ALA A 195 -7.01 5.08 -9.54
CA ALA A 195 -6.68 5.43 -10.91
C ALA A 195 -7.60 6.58 -11.35
N GLU A 196 -7.00 7.64 -11.90
CA GLU A 196 -7.66 8.92 -12.19
C GLU A 196 -9.00 8.70 -12.93
N ARG A 197 -10.07 9.34 -12.42
CA ARG A 197 -11.45 9.26 -12.94
C ARG A 197 -12.08 7.86 -12.93
N THR A 198 -11.61 6.98 -12.05
CA THR A 198 -12.24 5.69 -11.80
C THR A 198 -12.39 5.43 -10.31
N GLU A 199 -13.34 4.59 -9.94
CA GLU A 199 -13.56 4.07 -8.59
C GLU A 199 -12.48 3.07 -8.14
N LYS A 200 -11.61 2.64 -9.05
CA LYS A 200 -10.64 1.58 -8.80
C LYS A 200 -9.45 2.12 -8.02
N PRO A 201 -9.06 1.50 -6.89
CA PRO A 201 -7.88 1.93 -6.16
C PRO A 201 -6.63 1.84 -7.04
N ALA A 202 -5.72 2.80 -6.90
CA ALA A 202 -4.39 2.70 -7.47
C ALA A 202 -3.57 1.75 -6.59
N THR A 203 -3.85 0.46 -6.72
CA THR A 203 -3.20 -0.60 -5.95
C THR A 203 -1.69 -0.60 -6.16
N ILE A 204 -1.26 -0.37 -7.41
CA ILE A 204 0.13 -0.13 -7.76
C ILE A 204 0.19 1.18 -8.56
N SER A 205 1.03 2.12 -8.17
CA SER A 205 1.41 3.23 -9.05
C SER A 205 2.87 3.11 -9.48
N PHE A 206 3.15 3.44 -10.73
CA PHE A 206 4.50 3.48 -11.27
C PHE A 206 4.98 4.89 -11.53
N LEU A 207 6.30 5.10 -11.47
CA LEU A 207 6.94 6.32 -11.94
C LEU A 207 8.33 6.00 -12.50
N ALA A 208 8.63 6.54 -13.68
CA ALA A 208 10.01 6.72 -14.14
C ALA A 208 10.44 8.13 -13.72
N PRO A 209 11.22 8.30 -12.62
CA PRO A 209 11.48 9.60 -12.02
C PRO A 209 12.03 10.60 -13.03
N ALA A 210 11.69 11.88 -12.88
CA ALA A 210 12.36 12.92 -13.62
C ALA A 210 13.81 13.08 -13.12
N TYR A 211 14.71 13.52 -13.99
CA TYR A 211 16.10 13.84 -13.62
C TYR A 211 16.39 15.36 -13.66
N ASN A 212 15.43 16.15 -14.13
CA ASN A 212 15.45 17.61 -14.21
C ASN A 212 14.03 18.20 -14.18
N TYR A 213 13.93 19.52 -14.03
CA TYR A 213 12.65 20.23 -13.95
C TYR A 213 11.86 20.20 -15.26
N GLU A 214 12.57 20.10 -16.39
CA GLU A 214 12.00 20.03 -17.74
C GLU A 214 11.35 18.66 -18.04
N LYS A 215 11.54 17.67 -17.16
CA LYS A 215 11.01 16.31 -17.30
C LYS A 215 11.42 15.70 -18.65
N GLU A 216 12.66 15.93 -19.06
CA GLU A 216 13.20 15.37 -20.29
C GLU A 216 13.24 13.82 -20.24
N ILE A 217 13.28 13.20 -21.42
CA ILE A 217 13.39 11.75 -21.58
C ILE A 217 14.70 11.47 -22.30
N ASN A 218 15.69 11.00 -21.54
CA ASN A 218 16.92 10.43 -22.09
C ASN A 218 16.80 8.90 -22.17
N GLU A 219 17.85 8.22 -22.63
CA GLU A 219 17.86 6.75 -22.74
C GLU A 219 17.60 6.06 -21.39
N VAL A 220 18.19 6.56 -20.31
CA VAL A 220 18.05 6.01 -18.95
C VAL A 220 16.60 6.10 -18.47
N ARG A 221 15.93 7.25 -18.65
CA ARG A 221 14.52 7.42 -18.25
C ARG A 221 13.58 6.64 -19.18
N GLY A 222 13.89 6.65 -20.48
CA GLY A 222 13.15 5.88 -21.48
C GLY A 222 13.16 4.38 -21.20
N ASN A 223 14.30 3.81 -20.76
CA ASN A 223 14.40 2.41 -20.38
C ASN A 223 13.53 2.08 -19.16
N ALA A 224 13.51 2.95 -18.14
CA ALA A 224 12.61 2.79 -17.01
C ALA A 224 11.13 2.84 -17.43
N MET A 225 10.74 3.78 -18.30
CA MET A 225 9.37 3.85 -18.86
C MET A 225 8.98 2.57 -19.59
N LYS A 226 9.87 2.02 -20.42
CA LYS A 226 9.64 0.77 -21.15
C LYS A 226 9.44 -0.43 -20.23
N ILE A 227 10.23 -0.53 -19.17
CA ILE A 227 10.04 -1.57 -18.15
C ILE A 227 8.67 -1.42 -17.47
N ILE A 228 8.28 -0.19 -17.11
CA ILE A 228 6.97 0.09 -16.53
C ILE A 228 5.83 -0.32 -17.47
N VAL A 229 5.96 -0.09 -18.78
CA VAL A 229 4.96 -0.55 -19.76
C VAL A 229 4.78 -2.07 -19.70
N GLY A 230 5.88 -2.83 -19.69
CA GLY A 230 5.85 -4.28 -19.54
C GLY A 230 5.19 -4.72 -18.22
N MET A 231 5.56 -4.08 -17.10
CA MET A 231 4.97 -4.36 -15.79
C MET A 231 3.47 -4.04 -15.76
N ASN A 232 3.05 -2.93 -16.35
CA ASN A 232 1.64 -2.56 -16.44
C ASN A 232 0.85 -3.61 -17.23
N LYS A 233 1.33 -4.07 -18.39
CA LYS A 233 0.67 -5.13 -19.17
C LYS A 233 0.42 -6.40 -18.35
N VAL A 234 1.41 -6.81 -17.56
CA VAL A 234 1.28 -7.95 -16.63
C VAL A 234 0.22 -7.66 -15.57
N LEU A 235 0.30 -6.52 -14.88
CA LEU A 235 -0.62 -6.18 -13.80
C LEU A 235 -2.07 -5.97 -14.27
N GLN A 236 -2.30 -5.51 -15.50
CA GLN A 236 -3.67 -5.38 -16.03
C GLN A 236 -4.41 -6.73 -16.12
N LYS A 237 -3.71 -7.86 -16.15
CA LYS A 237 -4.34 -9.20 -16.11
C LYS A 237 -4.92 -9.54 -14.74
N TYR A 238 -4.30 -9.06 -13.67
CA TYR A 238 -4.61 -9.45 -12.29
C TYR A 238 -5.28 -8.35 -11.47
N ALA A 239 -5.02 -7.09 -11.81
CA ALA A 239 -5.54 -5.90 -11.17
C ALA A 239 -6.02 -4.89 -12.24
N PRO A 240 -6.97 -5.26 -13.11
CA PRO A 240 -7.38 -4.45 -14.26
C PRO A 240 -7.91 -3.08 -13.84
N GLY A 241 -7.28 -2.02 -14.35
CA GLY A 241 -7.61 -0.63 -14.03
C GLY A 241 -7.16 -0.16 -12.64
N GLN A 242 -6.38 -0.96 -11.90
CA GLN A 242 -5.84 -0.60 -10.57
C GLN A 242 -4.36 -0.19 -10.62
N VAL A 243 -3.85 0.13 -11.81
CA VAL A 243 -2.50 0.64 -12.03
C VAL A 243 -2.56 2.12 -12.38
N GLY A 244 -1.83 2.94 -11.62
CA GLY A 244 -1.72 4.37 -11.86
C GLY A 244 -0.28 4.81 -12.19
N ARG A 245 -0.13 6.08 -12.56
CA ARG A 245 1.15 6.79 -12.66
C ARG A 245 1.25 7.82 -11.55
N TYR A 246 2.34 7.78 -10.78
CA TYR A 246 2.59 8.77 -9.75
C TYR A 246 3.09 10.08 -10.36
N ASN A 247 2.83 11.22 -9.70
CA ASN A 247 3.31 12.53 -10.16
C ASN A 247 4.84 12.52 -10.37
N ASP A 248 5.29 12.97 -11.54
CA ASP A 248 6.68 13.00 -11.98
C ASP A 248 7.39 14.35 -11.77
N ASP A 249 6.84 15.23 -10.93
CA ASP A 249 7.49 16.48 -10.51
C ASP A 249 8.86 16.21 -9.91
N PHE A 250 9.88 16.88 -10.45
CA PHE A 250 11.25 16.71 -10.00
C PHE A 250 11.47 17.24 -8.58
N GLU A 251 11.78 16.34 -7.66
CA GLU A 251 12.17 16.63 -6.28
C GLU A 251 13.68 16.38 -6.13
N PRO A 252 14.51 17.44 -6.21
CA PRO A 252 15.97 17.31 -6.23
C PRO A 252 16.55 16.73 -4.94
N ARG A 253 15.76 16.57 -3.87
CA ARG A 253 16.18 15.94 -2.62
C ARG A 253 15.81 14.46 -2.50
N ALA A 254 15.00 13.93 -3.42
CA ALA A 254 14.58 12.53 -3.43
C ALA A 254 15.66 11.62 -4.00
N PHE A 255 15.76 10.41 -3.46
CA PHE A 255 16.73 9.44 -3.94
C PHE A 255 16.34 8.87 -5.30
N GLY A 256 15.06 8.61 -5.58
CA GLY A 256 14.60 8.12 -6.89
C GLY A 256 15.07 9.03 -8.03
N ASP A 257 14.75 10.31 -7.95
CA ASP A 257 15.14 11.34 -8.91
C ASP A 257 16.66 11.48 -9.06
N ASN A 258 17.40 11.43 -7.94
CA ASN A 258 18.85 11.55 -7.99
C ASN A 258 19.52 10.29 -8.54
N ILE A 259 19.04 9.09 -8.22
CA ILE A 259 19.57 7.82 -8.75
C ILE A 259 19.32 7.75 -10.26
N GLN A 260 18.14 8.19 -10.71
CA GLN A 260 17.83 8.41 -12.12
C GLN A 260 18.81 9.40 -12.77
N LYS A 261 18.99 10.57 -12.15
CA LYS A 261 19.92 11.60 -12.62
C LYS A 261 21.38 11.13 -12.65
N TRP A 262 21.76 10.23 -11.74
CA TRP A 262 23.09 9.65 -11.69
C TRP A 262 23.27 8.47 -12.65
N GLY A 263 22.30 8.19 -13.53
CA GLY A 263 22.48 7.28 -14.66
C GLY A 263 21.86 5.90 -14.51
N THR A 264 21.15 5.61 -13.43
CA THR A 264 20.45 4.33 -13.24
C THR A 264 19.02 4.44 -13.76
N SER A 265 18.58 3.50 -14.60
CA SER A 265 17.19 3.43 -15.09
C SER A 265 16.29 3.05 -13.92
N THR A 266 15.69 4.04 -13.26
CA THR A 266 15.00 3.88 -11.97
C THR A 266 13.51 3.74 -12.17
N ILE A 267 12.95 2.65 -11.65
CA ILE A 267 11.52 2.37 -11.60
C ILE A 267 11.08 2.58 -10.16
N LEU A 268 10.11 3.47 -9.96
CA LEU A 268 9.45 3.63 -8.67
C LEU A 268 8.14 2.86 -8.67
N ILE A 269 7.92 2.06 -7.62
CA ILE A 269 6.67 1.33 -7.36
C ILE A 269 6.07 1.85 -6.06
N GLU A 270 4.83 2.34 -6.10
CA GLU A 270 4.04 2.74 -4.93
C GLU A 270 2.94 1.71 -4.68
N SER A 271 2.96 1.05 -3.52
CA SER A 271 1.95 0.08 -3.09
C SER A 271 0.80 0.76 -2.34
N GLY A 272 -0.36 0.91 -2.98
CA GLY A 272 -1.52 1.61 -2.46
C GLY A 272 -2.46 0.76 -1.61
N GLY A 273 -3.75 0.77 -1.97
CA GLY A 273 -4.80 0.00 -1.31
C GLY A 273 -5.37 -1.09 -2.22
N TYR A 274 -5.93 -2.12 -1.59
CA TYR A 274 -6.70 -3.17 -2.25
C TYR A 274 -7.87 -3.56 -1.33
N PRO A 275 -9.08 -3.82 -1.87
CA PRO A 275 -10.25 -4.12 -1.04
C PRO A 275 -9.98 -5.28 -0.08
N ASN A 276 -10.35 -5.10 1.19
CA ASN A 276 -10.22 -6.11 2.25
C ASN A 276 -8.79 -6.66 2.48
N ASP A 277 -7.74 -5.90 2.13
CA ASP A 277 -6.34 -6.32 2.29
C ASP A 277 -5.54 -5.41 3.27
N PRO A 278 -5.93 -5.32 4.56
CA PRO A 278 -5.25 -4.45 5.51
C PRO A 278 -3.79 -4.88 5.75
N GLU A 279 -3.43 -6.15 5.57
CA GLU A 279 -2.04 -6.61 5.73
C GLU A 279 -1.26 -6.62 4.41
N LYS A 280 -1.82 -6.04 3.34
CA LYS A 280 -1.21 -5.86 2.02
C LYS A 280 -0.68 -7.16 1.40
N GLN A 281 -1.35 -8.28 1.65
CA GLN A 281 -0.96 -9.61 1.17
C GLN A 281 -1.23 -9.80 -0.33
N GLU A 282 -2.30 -9.21 -0.87
CA GLU A 282 -2.55 -9.23 -2.31
C GLU A 282 -1.60 -8.25 -3.00
N ILE A 283 -1.38 -7.06 -2.43
CA ILE A 283 -0.44 -6.08 -3.00
C ILE A 283 1.01 -6.61 -2.98
N ARG A 284 1.39 -7.37 -1.95
CA ARG A 284 2.65 -8.12 -1.88
C ARG A 284 2.80 -9.10 -3.05
N LYS A 285 1.74 -9.85 -3.37
CA LYS A 285 1.70 -10.75 -4.53
C LYS A 285 1.89 -9.99 -5.85
N LEU A 286 1.22 -8.85 -6.03
CA LEU A 286 1.37 -8.02 -7.22
C LEU A 286 2.79 -7.46 -7.36
N ASN A 287 3.43 -7.05 -6.26
CA ASN A 287 4.85 -6.68 -6.25
C ASN A 287 5.75 -7.85 -6.67
N PHE A 288 5.53 -9.04 -6.10
CA PHE A 288 6.28 -10.26 -6.45
C PHE A 288 6.25 -10.54 -7.96
N VAL A 289 5.05 -10.62 -8.54
CA VAL A 289 4.88 -10.95 -9.96
C VAL A 289 5.44 -9.84 -10.86
N SER A 290 5.15 -8.57 -10.55
CA SER A 290 5.59 -7.46 -11.40
C SER A 290 7.11 -7.26 -11.37
N ILE A 291 7.76 -7.42 -10.22
CA ILE A 291 9.22 -7.32 -10.11
C ILE A 291 9.90 -8.48 -10.83
N LEU A 292 9.43 -9.73 -10.68
CA LEU A 292 9.99 -10.86 -11.41
C LEU A 292 9.80 -10.75 -12.93
N ALA A 293 8.64 -10.28 -13.38
CA ALA A 293 8.41 -9.99 -14.80
C ALA A 293 9.37 -8.91 -15.31
N ALA A 294 9.63 -7.86 -14.53
CA ALA A 294 10.59 -6.82 -14.87
C ALA A 294 12.02 -7.37 -14.94
N LEU A 295 12.44 -8.21 -13.98
CA LEU A 295 13.75 -8.87 -13.99
C LEU A 295 13.90 -9.77 -15.22
N ASN A 296 12.88 -10.54 -15.58
CA ASN A 296 12.89 -11.33 -16.81
C ASN A 296 13.02 -10.45 -18.05
N ALA A 297 12.28 -9.35 -18.09
CA ALA A 297 12.31 -8.41 -19.21
C ALA A 297 13.68 -7.76 -19.38
N ILE A 298 14.36 -7.41 -18.27
CA ILE A 298 15.72 -6.89 -18.28
C ILE A 298 16.70 -7.96 -18.76
N ALA A 299 16.65 -9.18 -18.21
CA ALA A 299 17.55 -10.28 -18.54
C ALA A 299 17.47 -10.69 -20.03
N THR A 300 16.25 -10.69 -20.58
CA THR A 300 15.98 -11.01 -21.99
C THR A 300 16.07 -9.81 -22.92
N GLU A 301 16.28 -8.61 -22.37
CA GLU A 301 16.17 -7.31 -23.04
C GLU A 301 14.84 -7.08 -23.77
N SER A 302 13.78 -7.83 -23.45
CA SER A 302 12.49 -7.76 -24.13
C SER A 302 11.77 -6.42 -23.91
N TYR A 303 12.08 -5.69 -22.84
CA TYR A 303 11.59 -4.31 -22.62
C TYR A 303 11.95 -3.37 -23.77
N LYS A 304 13.01 -3.64 -24.55
CA LYS A 304 13.40 -2.79 -25.69
C LYS A 304 12.32 -2.71 -26.77
N ASN A 305 11.47 -3.73 -26.86
CA ASN A 305 10.33 -3.80 -27.77
C ASN A 305 9.12 -2.96 -27.32
N GLU A 306 9.16 -2.40 -26.11
CA GLU A 306 8.12 -1.52 -25.61
C GLU A 306 8.27 -0.11 -26.16
N GLU A 307 7.13 0.53 -26.40
CA GLU A 307 7.03 1.90 -26.88
C GLU A 307 6.82 2.85 -25.71
N ILE A 308 7.59 3.95 -25.67
CA ILE A 308 7.50 4.94 -24.58
C ILE A 308 6.12 5.59 -24.55
N SER A 309 5.42 5.73 -25.69
CA SER A 309 4.08 6.30 -25.72
C SER A 309 3.06 5.51 -24.90
N GLU A 310 3.25 4.20 -24.71
CA GLU A 310 2.37 3.38 -23.87
C GLU A 310 2.49 3.71 -22.38
N TYR A 311 3.60 4.32 -21.96
CA TYR A 311 3.75 4.81 -20.59
C TYR A 311 2.79 5.98 -20.30
N GLU A 312 2.58 6.85 -21.29
CA GLU A 312 1.65 7.98 -21.19
C GLU A 312 0.17 7.56 -21.18
N ASN A 313 -0.12 6.33 -21.61
CA ASN A 313 -1.47 5.76 -21.58
C ASN A 313 -1.85 5.23 -20.19
N ILE A 314 -0.89 5.09 -19.26
CA ILE A 314 -1.17 4.73 -17.87
C ILE A 314 -1.82 5.95 -17.20
N PRO A 315 -3.04 5.84 -16.66
CA PRO A 315 -3.70 6.98 -16.02
C PRO A 315 -2.88 7.46 -14.83
N ASN A 316 -2.92 8.76 -14.50
CA ASN A 316 -2.33 9.21 -13.25
C ASN A 316 -3.10 8.62 -12.06
N ASN A 317 -2.52 8.65 -10.87
CA ASN A 317 -3.30 8.46 -9.66
C ASN A 317 -3.98 9.77 -9.22
N ASP A 318 -5.13 9.63 -8.59
CA ASP A 318 -5.87 10.72 -7.95
C ASP A 318 -6.26 10.28 -6.53
N ARG A 319 -6.68 11.20 -5.66
CA ARG A 319 -6.96 10.91 -4.24
C ARG A 319 -8.43 11.15 -3.90
N MET A 320 -9.30 10.36 -4.52
CA MET A 320 -10.76 10.52 -4.45
C MET A 320 -11.48 9.35 -3.74
N LEU A 321 -10.75 8.42 -3.10
CA LEU A 321 -11.35 7.30 -2.38
C LEU A 321 -11.59 7.59 -0.89
N PHE A 322 -12.74 7.15 -0.40
CA PHE A 322 -13.10 7.03 1.01
C PHE A 322 -13.19 5.56 1.44
N ASP A 323 -13.08 5.28 2.73
CA ASP A 323 -13.38 3.93 3.23
C ASP A 323 -14.86 3.59 3.16
N LEU A 324 -15.74 4.57 3.36
CA LEU A 324 -17.19 4.46 3.20
C LEU A 324 -17.71 5.76 2.58
N LYS A 325 -18.52 5.63 1.53
CA LYS A 325 -19.22 6.76 0.90
C LYS A 325 -20.72 6.52 0.99
N LEU A 326 -21.43 7.47 1.58
CA LEU A 326 -22.89 7.52 1.61
C LEU A 326 -23.34 8.58 0.61
N THR A 327 -24.32 8.27 -0.24
CA THR A 327 -24.79 9.20 -1.28
C THR A 327 -26.26 9.54 -1.06
N GLY A 328 -26.62 10.82 -1.15
CA GLY A 328 -28.02 11.27 -1.21
C GLY A 328 -28.83 11.15 0.09
N LEU A 329 -28.19 11.14 1.27
CA LEU A 329 -28.93 11.09 2.54
C LEU A 329 -29.59 12.43 2.87
N HIS A 330 -30.68 12.36 3.63
CA HIS A 330 -31.38 13.50 4.18
C HIS A 330 -30.82 13.87 5.55
N TYR A 331 -30.51 15.16 5.76
CA TYR A 331 -30.04 15.70 7.03
C TYR A 331 -30.88 16.91 7.41
N GLU A 332 -31.57 16.82 8.55
CA GLU A 332 -32.40 17.90 9.07
C GLU A 332 -31.56 18.83 9.96
N MET A 333 -31.56 20.13 9.65
CA MET A 333 -30.88 21.15 10.44
C MET A 333 -31.77 22.38 10.54
N ASP A 334 -32.05 22.82 11.78
CA ASP A 334 -32.94 23.95 12.09
C ASP A 334 -34.34 23.88 11.43
N GLY A 335 -34.87 22.65 11.25
CA GLY A 335 -36.18 22.38 10.66
C GLY A 335 -36.22 22.43 9.13
N GLU A 336 -35.07 22.59 8.47
CA GLU A 336 -34.90 22.46 7.03
C GLU A 336 -34.20 21.14 6.70
N ASP A 337 -34.54 20.55 5.55
CA ASP A 337 -34.01 19.27 5.11
C ASP A 337 -33.00 19.44 3.96
N PHE A 338 -31.85 18.80 4.08
CA PHE A 338 -30.74 18.91 3.13
C PHE A 338 -30.37 17.53 2.58
N VAL A 339 -30.00 17.48 1.30
CA VAL A 339 -29.43 16.27 0.69
C VAL A 339 -27.91 16.37 0.71
N LEU A 340 -27.24 15.35 1.26
CA LEU A 340 -25.80 15.31 1.41
C LEU A 340 -25.22 13.97 0.95
N ASP A 341 -24.02 14.00 0.42
CA ASP A 341 -23.12 12.85 0.42
C ASP A 341 -22.16 12.99 1.61
N ILE A 342 -21.72 11.85 2.16
CA ILE A 342 -20.74 11.79 3.26
C ILE A 342 -19.62 10.83 2.88
N GLY A 343 -18.38 11.31 2.95
CA GLY A 343 -17.17 10.50 2.81
C GLY A 343 -16.53 10.25 4.17
N ILE A 344 -16.23 9.00 4.50
CA ILE A 344 -15.66 8.59 5.79
C ILE A 344 -14.31 7.92 5.57
N ASN A 345 -13.31 8.34 6.36
CA ASN A 345 -12.00 7.72 6.40
C ASN A 345 -11.72 7.12 7.78
N ARG A 346 -11.17 5.90 7.79
CA ARG A 346 -10.79 5.12 8.96
C ARG A 346 -9.27 5.16 9.06
N SER A 347 -8.76 6.05 9.92
CA SER A 347 -7.32 6.19 10.17
C SER A 347 -6.86 5.15 11.19
N GLU A 348 -5.64 4.64 11.03
CA GLU A 348 -5.06 3.70 11.97
C GLU A 348 -4.33 4.44 13.08
N THR A 349 -4.55 4.01 14.33
CA THR A 349 -3.81 4.48 15.49
C THR A 349 -3.04 3.33 16.11
N ASP A 350 -1.73 3.49 16.21
CA ASP A 350 -0.83 2.46 16.69
C ASP A 350 -1.09 2.09 18.16
N LEU A 351 -1.08 0.79 18.43
CA LEU A 351 -1.02 0.24 19.78
C LEU A 351 0.42 0.26 20.30
N GLU A 352 0.57 0.11 21.61
CA GLU A 352 1.89 0.02 22.25
C GLU A 352 2.73 -1.09 21.57
N GLY A 353 3.98 -0.76 21.26
CA GLY A 353 4.88 -1.64 20.50
C GLY A 353 4.81 -1.51 18.97
N ASN A 354 3.81 -0.79 18.43
CA ASN A 354 3.65 -0.49 16.99
C ASN A 354 3.60 -1.74 16.08
N SER A 355 3.17 -2.87 16.62
CA SER A 355 2.97 -4.13 15.88
C SER A 355 1.51 -4.35 15.49
N ASP A 356 0.61 -3.54 16.02
CA ASP A 356 -0.83 -3.62 15.80
C ASP A 356 -1.46 -2.23 15.99
N PHE A 357 -2.74 -2.09 15.65
CA PHE A 357 -3.44 -0.81 15.63
C PHE A 357 -4.95 -0.97 15.85
N TYR A 358 -5.63 0.15 16.09
CA TYR A 358 -7.09 0.24 16.03
C TYR A 358 -7.50 1.37 15.09
N TYR A 359 -8.72 1.34 14.57
CA TYR A 359 -9.23 2.37 13.67
C TYR A 359 -9.90 3.51 14.44
N SER A 360 -9.74 4.72 13.91
CA SER A 360 -10.53 5.90 14.25
C SER A 360 -11.19 6.42 12.97
N GLY A 361 -12.51 6.24 12.88
CA GLY A 361 -13.33 6.68 11.76
C GLY A 361 -13.82 8.11 11.95
N ARG A 362 -13.66 8.91 10.90
CA ARG A 362 -14.09 10.32 10.88
C ARG A 362 -14.76 10.67 9.58
N ILE A 363 -15.66 11.64 9.63
CA ILE A 363 -16.19 12.30 8.44
C ILE A 363 -15.01 13.03 7.80
N ALA A 364 -14.60 12.58 6.63
CA ALA A 364 -13.48 13.15 5.88
C ALA A 364 -13.95 14.35 5.04
N ASP A 365 -15.14 14.25 4.45
CA ASP A 365 -15.77 15.30 3.67
C ASP A 365 -17.30 15.11 3.63
N GLN A 366 -18.05 16.16 3.30
CA GLN A 366 -19.51 16.12 3.14
C GLN A 366 -20.00 17.16 2.13
N GLY A 367 -21.10 16.87 1.43
CA GLY A 367 -21.68 17.75 0.42
C GLY A 367 -21.87 17.05 -0.92
N ASP A 368 -21.42 17.67 -2.02
CA ASP A 368 -21.40 17.04 -3.34
C ASP A 368 -20.11 16.21 -3.49
N LEU A 369 -20.22 14.89 -3.39
CA LEU A 369 -19.11 13.95 -3.57
C LEU A 369 -19.28 13.15 -4.87
N SER A 370 -19.95 13.70 -5.88
CA SER A 370 -20.23 13.04 -7.16
C SER A 370 -18.98 12.67 -7.96
N THR A 371 -17.83 13.30 -7.68
CA THR A 371 -16.53 13.00 -8.31
C THR A 371 -15.63 12.09 -7.48
N SER A 372 -16.12 11.64 -6.32
CA SER A 372 -15.39 10.80 -5.37
C SER A 372 -15.98 9.40 -5.29
N TYR A 373 -15.26 8.47 -4.68
CA TYR A 373 -15.59 7.05 -4.65
C TYR A 373 -15.40 6.47 -3.25
N GLY A 374 -16.00 5.31 -2.97
CA GLY A 374 -15.80 4.56 -1.74
C GLY A 374 -15.28 3.14 -2.00
N TYR A 375 -14.47 2.61 -1.09
CA TYR A 375 -14.27 1.15 -1.00
C TYR A 375 -15.57 0.42 -0.72
N GLU A 376 -16.44 1.08 0.05
CA GLU A 376 -17.80 0.68 0.36
C GLU A 376 -18.70 1.88 0.02
N GLU A 377 -19.77 1.64 -0.73
CA GLU A 377 -20.73 2.67 -1.12
C GLU A 377 -22.16 2.27 -0.76
N VAL A 378 -22.91 3.22 -0.22
CA VAL A 378 -24.34 3.06 0.08
C VAL A 378 -25.11 4.20 -0.56
N ASP A 379 -26.09 3.85 -1.39
CA ASP A 379 -27.13 4.80 -1.80
C ASP A 379 -28.09 4.98 -0.62
N ALA A 380 -28.00 6.14 0.02
CA ALA A 380 -28.79 6.51 1.17
C ALA A 380 -29.97 7.43 0.80
N SER A 381 -30.34 7.48 -0.49
CA SER A 381 -31.49 8.22 -0.97
C SER A 381 -32.77 7.83 -0.22
N GLY A 382 -33.46 8.82 0.33
CA GLY A 382 -34.67 8.63 1.13
C GLY A 382 -34.42 8.07 2.55
N LEU A 383 -33.17 7.98 2.99
CA LEU A 383 -32.81 7.71 4.38
C LEU A 383 -32.51 9.02 5.11
N LYS A 384 -32.97 9.14 6.35
CA LYS A 384 -32.70 10.28 7.23
C LYS A 384 -31.53 9.98 8.16
N LEU A 385 -30.54 10.87 8.22
CA LEU A 385 -29.45 10.79 9.18
C LEU A 385 -29.87 11.41 10.52
N GLU A 386 -29.62 10.69 11.60
CA GLU A 386 -29.65 11.26 12.96
C GLU A 386 -28.39 10.86 13.72
N MET A 387 -27.82 11.80 14.48
CA MET A 387 -26.63 11.55 15.29
C MET A 387 -26.94 10.54 16.39
N GLY A 388 -25.95 9.70 16.72
CA GLY A 388 -26.15 8.70 17.75
C GLY A 388 -26.25 9.30 19.14
N GLU A 389 -27.07 8.71 20.00
CA GLU A 389 -27.27 9.18 21.38
C GLU A 389 -26.49 8.31 22.39
N ILE A 390 -26.44 8.77 23.64
CA ILE A 390 -25.81 8.04 24.75
C ILE A 390 -26.88 7.22 25.49
N TYR A 391 -26.60 5.94 25.72
CA TYR A 391 -27.45 5.08 26.54
C TYR A 391 -27.55 5.66 27.97
N PRO A 392 -28.76 5.82 28.54
CA PRO A 392 -28.96 6.59 29.77
C PRO A 392 -28.40 5.96 31.04
N GLU A 393 -28.12 4.65 31.05
CA GLU A 393 -27.58 3.97 32.24
C GLU A 393 -26.06 3.86 32.17
N THR A 394 -25.40 4.11 33.30
CA THR A 394 -23.94 3.91 33.44
C THR A 394 -23.61 2.45 33.65
N ILE A 395 -22.67 1.94 32.87
CA ILE A 395 -22.16 0.57 32.95
C ILE A 395 -20.92 0.55 33.85
N ASN A 396 -21.02 -0.16 34.98
CA ASN A 396 -19.99 -0.11 36.02
C ASN A 396 -19.01 -1.26 35.97
N SER A 397 -19.35 -2.32 35.23
CA SER A 397 -18.55 -3.53 35.17
C SER A 397 -18.64 -4.21 33.80
N LYS A 398 -17.63 -5.03 33.49
CA LYS A 398 -17.66 -5.89 32.31
C LYS A 398 -18.88 -6.82 32.29
N ARG A 399 -19.32 -7.30 33.45
CA ARG A 399 -20.50 -8.17 33.53
C ARG A 399 -21.76 -7.44 33.08
N GLU A 400 -21.96 -6.21 33.53
CA GLU A 400 -23.09 -5.38 33.07
C GLU A 400 -23.02 -5.15 31.57
N LEU A 401 -21.82 -4.88 31.03
CA LEU A 401 -21.60 -4.74 29.58
C LEU A 401 -21.97 -6.01 28.80
N ASP A 402 -21.57 -7.18 29.30
CA ASP A 402 -21.83 -8.49 28.67
C ASP A 402 -23.33 -8.88 28.74
N ASP A 403 -24.09 -8.32 29.70
CA ASP A 403 -25.53 -8.58 29.87
C ASP A 403 -26.41 -7.70 28.93
N LEU A 404 -25.84 -6.68 28.28
CA LEU A 404 -26.55 -5.83 27.31
C LEU A 404 -26.73 -6.52 25.95
N ASP A 405 -27.83 -6.19 25.26
CA ASP A 405 -28.02 -6.53 23.84
C ASP A 405 -27.59 -5.34 22.96
N PRO A 406 -26.36 -5.34 22.43
CA PRO A 406 -25.87 -4.24 21.62
C PRO A 406 -26.68 -4.02 20.33
N VAL A 407 -27.24 -5.08 19.74
CA VAL A 407 -28.02 -4.95 18.50
C VAL A 407 -29.30 -4.20 18.77
N ASN A 408 -29.96 -4.51 19.90
CA ASN A 408 -31.14 -3.76 20.31
C ASN A 408 -30.82 -2.30 20.61
N LEU A 409 -29.70 -2.03 21.30
CA LEU A 409 -29.27 -0.64 21.59
C LEU A 409 -28.99 0.17 20.31
N LEU A 410 -28.34 -0.44 19.30
CA LEU A 410 -28.14 0.20 18.00
C LEU A 410 -29.47 0.48 17.27
N LYS A 411 -30.44 -0.44 17.36
CA LYS A 411 -31.78 -0.25 16.79
C LYS A 411 -32.57 0.87 17.48
N GLU A 412 -32.25 1.15 18.73
CA GLU A 412 -32.79 2.26 19.51
C GLU A 412 -32.03 3.58 19.28
N GLY A 413 -30.96 3.59 18.48
CA GLY A 413 -30.22 4.80 18.12
C GLY A 413 -29.09 5.17 19.11
N TYR A 414 -28.66 4.24 19.97
CA TYR A 414 -27.55 4.48 20.89
C TYR A 414 -26.21 4.11 20.27
N ALA A 415 -25.29 5.08 20.17
CA ALA A 415 -23.93 4.86 19.68
C ALA A 415 -22.88 4.85 20.80
N TYR A 416 -23.28 5.22 22.03
CA TYR A 416 -22.38 5.45 23.15
C TYR A 416 -22.92 4.84 24.45
N LEU A 417 -22.01 4.37 25.31
CA LEU A 417 -22.27 3.93 26.67
C LEU A 417 -21.47 4.77 27.66
N HIS A 418 -22.12 5.33 28.69
CA HIS A 418 -21.39 5.80 29.86
C HIS A 418 -20.79 4.61 30.60
N VAL A 419 -19.50 4.66 30.89
CA VAL A 419 -18.83 3.61 31.66
C VAL A 419 -18.08 4.20 32.86
N SER A 420 -17.91 3.39 33.89
CA SER A 420 -17.14 3.80 35.06
C SER A 420 -15.67 4.11 34.71
N SER A 421 -15.02 4.96 35.50
CA SER A 421 -13.61 5.32 35.28
C SER A 421 -12.65 4.12 35.25
N GLU A 422 -13.03 3.00 35.87
CA GLU A 422 -12.26 1.76 35.86
C GLU A 422 -12.24 1.05 34.49
N MET A 423 -13.22 1.33 33.62
CA MET A 423 -13.34 0.77 32.28
C MET A 423 -12.69 1.65 31.19
N MET A 424 -12.09 2.77 31.59
CA MET A 424 -11.54 3.79 30.69
C MET A 424 -10.02 3.68 30.48
N ASP A 425 -9.40 2.58 30.91
CA ASP A 425 -7.95 2.34 30.85
C ASP A 425 -7.43 2.14 29.41
N LYS A 426 -8.31 1.79 28.48
CA LYS A 426 -8.02 1.56 27.06
C LYS A 426 -8.49 2.73 26.19
N LYS A 427 -7.99 2.74 24.95
CA LYS A 427 -8.38 3.74 23.93
C LYS A 427 -9.44 3.25 22.95
N HIS A 428 -9.67 1.94 22.91
CA HIS A 428 -10.60 1.30 21.99
C HIS A 428 -11.24 0.09 22.67
N SER A 429 -12.37 -0.34 22.11
CA SER A 429 -13.12 -1.52 22.54
C SER A 429 -13.55 -2.35 21.33
N ASN A 430 -13.82 -3.64 21.56
CA ASN A 430 -14.46 -4.50 20.57
C ASN A 430 -15.99 -4.58 20.78
N TYR A 431 -16.50 -3.88 21.79
CA TYR A 431 -17.94 -3.73 21.98
C TYR A 431 -18.49 -2.77 20.90
N PRO A 432 -19.63 -3.05 20.25
CA PRO A 432 -20.09 -2.33 19.05
C PRO A 432 -20.68 -0.94 19.33
N LEU A 433 -20.58 -0.44 20.56
CA LEU A 433 -20.88 0.95 20.92
C LEU A 433 -19.62 1.59 21.51
N ASN A 434 -19.42 2.89 21.26
CA ASN A 434 -18.34 3.64 21.88
C ASN A 434 -18.54 3.75 23.40
N MET A 435 -17.46 3.91 24.14
CA MET A 435 -17.51 4.12 25.59
C MET A 435 -17.09 5.54 25.91
N VAL A 436 -17.77 6.17 26.86
CA VAL A 436 -17.57 7.58 27.21
C VAL A 436 -17.54 7.77 28.72
N SER A 437 -16.76 8.75 29.19
CA SER A 437 -16.75 9.20 30.58
C SER A 437 -18.10 9.84 30.98
N GLU A 438 -18.38 9.93 32.29
CA GLU A 438 -19.63 10.53 32.79
C GLU A 438 -19.79 12.02 32.43
N ASP A 439 -18.69 12.75 32.26
CA ASP A 439 -18.65 14.16 31.89
C ASP A 439 -18.53 14.39 30.38
N PHE A 440 -18.51 13.33 29.57
CA PHE A 440 -18.48 13.44 28.12
C PHE A 440 -19.71 14.18 27.59
N THR A 441 -19.48 15.06 26.61
CA THR A 441 -20.55 15.78 25.92
C THR A 441 -20.58 15.40 24.46
N LEU A 442 -21.77 15.08 23.96
CA LEU A 442 -21.96 14.63 22.60
C LEU A 442 -21.87 15.79 21.62
N GLU A 443 -21.07 15.62 20.57
CA GLU A 443 -21.06 16.53 19.43
C GLU A 443 -22.23 16.18 18.51
N LYS A 444 -23.21 17.08 18.43
CA LYS A 444 -24.46 16.87 17.66
C LYS A 444 -24.38 17.40 16.22
N ASP A 445 -23.32 18.13 15.90
CA ASP A 445 -23.17 18.76 14.58
C ASP A 445 -22.45 17.82 13.62
N LEU A 446 -23.04 17.64 12.44
CA LEU A 446 -22.43 16.90 11.34
C LEU A 446 -21.42 17.80 10.61
N GLN A 447 -20.12 17.55 10.78
CA GLN A 447 -19.07 18.32 10.12
C GLN A 447 -17.80 17.49 9.82
N PRO A 448 -17.02 17.85 8.79
CA PRO A 448 -15.74 17.20 8.53
C PRO A 448 -14.79 17.29 9.73
N GLY A 449 -14.10 16.18 10.01
CA GLY A 449 -13.14 16.04 11.10
C GLY A 449 -13.70 15.43 12.39
N THR A 450 -15.03 15.35 12.55
CA THR A 450 -15.66 14.70 13.72
C THR A 450 -15.77 13.19 13.56
N GLY A 451 -16.05 12.48 14.65
CA GLY A 451 -16.23 11.03 14.65
C GLY A 451 -17.50 10.64 13.90
N ALA A 452 -17.41 9.65 13.02
CA ALA A 452 -18.56 9.13 12.28
C ALA A 452 -19.36 8.16 13.16
N ASN A 453 -20.36 8.70 13.89
CA ASN A 453 -21.22 7.98 14.83
C ASN A 453 -22.68 8.44 14.67
N PHE A 454 -23.41 7.83 13.76
CA PHE A 454 -24.78 8.22 13.41
C PHE A 454 -25.56 7.06 12.82
N PHE A 455 -26.86 7.25 12.63
CA PHE A 455 -27.79 6.24 12.16
C PHE A 455 -28.54 6.73 10.94
N LEU A 456 -28.90 5.80 10.06
CA LEU A 456 -29.75 6.07 8.91
C LEU A 456 -31.12 5.43 9.11
N TYR A 457 -32.15 6.26 9.11
CA TYR A 457 -33.54 5.88 9.36
C TYR A 457 -34.34 5.78 8.07
N LYS A 458 -35.26 4.82 8.03
CA LYS A 458 -36.31 4.72 7.03
C LYS A 458 -37.62 4.46 7.73
N ASP A 459 -38.64 5.28 7.45
CA ASP A 459 -39.97 5.16 8.04
C ASP A 459 -39.96 5.10 9.59
N GLY A 460 -39.00 5.77 10.23
CA GLY A 460 -38.84 5.81 11.69
C GLY A 460 -38.07 4.62 12.29
N GLU A 461 -37.61 3.67 11.47
CA GLU A 461 -36.78 2.55 11.91
C GLU A 461 -35.32 2.74 11.50
N VAL A 462 -34.37 2.41 12.39
CA VAL A 462 -32.95 2.37 12.05
C VAL A 462 -32.68 1.24 11.07
N LYS A 463 -32.12 1.57 9.90
CA LYS A 463 -31.67 0.60 8.89
C LYS A 463 -30.17 0.35 8.99
N TYR A 464 -29.40 1.42 9.14
CA TYR A 464 -27.95 1.35 9.24
C TYR A 464 -27.44 2.08 10.48
N ALA A 465 -26.46 1.48 11.14
CA ALA A 465 -25.63 2.13 12.14
C ALA A 465 -24.25 2.40 11.54
N ILE A 466 -23.77 3.63 11.68
CA ILE A 466 -22.39 4.00 11.37
C ILE A 466 -21.72 4.28 12.69
N ILE A 467 -20.86 3.37 13.17
CA ILE A 467 -20.16 3.49 14.46
C ILE A 467 -18.66 3.47 14.22
N ASN A 468 -17.96 4.51 14.69
CA ASN A 468 -16.53 4.70 14.43
C ASN A 468 -16.19 4.57 12.92
N GLY A 469 -17.10 5.05 12.07
CA GLY A 469 -16.99 4.98 10.60
C GLY A 469 -17.15 3.60 9.97
N PHE A 470 -17.57 2.59 10.73
CA PHE A 470 -17.96 1.27 10.20
C PHE A 470 -19.47 1.23 9.98
N LEU A 471 -19.90 0.79 8.81
CA LEU A 471 -21.29 0.52 8.50
C LEU A 471 -21.72 -0.81 9.13
N SER A 472 -22.93 -0.86 9.67
CA SER A 472 -23.60 -2.10 10.07
C SER A 472 -25.05 -2.05 9.63
N ASN A 473 -25.50 -3.09 8.89
CA ASN A 473 -26.89 -3.26 8.51
C ASN A 473 -27.66 -3.96 9.64
N LEU A 474 -28.67 -3.30 10.21
CA LEU A 474 -29.40 -3.83 11.38
C LEU A 474 -30.55 -4.78 11.01
N GLU A 475 -30.88 -4.92 9.72
CA GLU A 475 -31.80 -5.94 9.22
C GLU A 475 -31.11 -7.31 9.13
N GLU A 476 -29.81 -7.33 8.82
CA GLU A 476 -28.95 -8.52 8.76
C GLU A 476 -27.66 -8.25 9.56
N PRO A 477 -27.71 -8.31 10.91
CA PRO A 477 -26.58 -7.91 11.74
C PRO A 477 -25.40 -8.88 11.54
N HIS A 478 -24.38 -8.42 10.83
CA HIS A 478 -23.06 -9.03 10.76
C HIS A 478 -22.07 -8.28 11.67
N GLU A 479 -21.00 -8.94 12.10
CA GLU A 479 -19.92 -8.33 12.91
C GLU A 479 -19.07 -7.38 12.05
N ASP A 480 -19.63 -6.23 11.65
CA ASP A 480 -18.99 -5.29 10.71
C ASP A 480 -18.15 -4.20 11.40
N ILE A 481 -18.38 -3.98 12.69
CA ILE A 481 -17.66 -2.98 13.50
C ILE A 481 -16.39 -3.61 14.08
N LYS A 482 -15.24 -3.30 13.47
CA LYS A 482 -13.94 -3.89 13.88
C LYS A 482 -13.49 -3.43 15.27
N ASN A 483 -13.73 -2.17 15.60
CA ASN A 483 -13.51 -1.60 16.92
C ASN A 483 -14.30 -0.30 17.09
N THR A 484 -14.53 0.07 18.34
CA THR A 484 -15.08 1.36 18.77
C THR A 484 -14.05 2.13 19.58
N ILE A 485 -14.35 3.39 19.91
CA ILE A 485 -13.45 4.29 20.62
C ILE A 485 -13.91 4.45 22.07
N ILE A 486 -12.93 4.59 22.96
CA ILE A 486 -13.14 4.98 24.35
C ILE A 486 -12.73 6.45 24.46
N TYR A 487 -13.72 7.34 24.66
CA TYR A 487 -13.52 8.78 24.78
C TYR A 487 -13.46 9.16 26.27
N ASN A 488 -12.26 9.49 26.73
CA ASN A 488 -12.02 9.98 28.09
C ASN A 488 -12.39 11.45 28.24
#